data_AF-A0A7I8CMP3-F1
#
_entry.id   AF-A0A7I8CMP3-F1
#
_cell.length_a   1.000
_cell.length_b   1.000
_cell.length_c   1.000
_cell.angle_alpha   90.00
_cell.angle_beta   90.00
_cell.angle_gamma   90.00
#
_symmetry.space_group_name_H-M   'P 1'
#
loop_
_entity.id
_entity.type
_entity.pdbx_description
1 polymer ?
#
loop_
_entity_poly.entity_id
_entity_poly.type
_entity_poly.pdbx_seq_one_letter_code
_entity_poly.pdbx_strand_id
1 'polypeptide(L)' 'MRTRNKHSRLNRSPIVDQIRRFTTARLKASDRRAYSLQKLADNIEARFQIKVHKSTVQRFLKTLGLHFAWEKAK' A
#
# COMPACT_ATOMS: atom_id res chain seq x y z
N MET A 1 -18.36 16.61 17.97
CA MET A 1 -17.40 15.68 17.31
C MET A 1 -17.04 16.24 15.93
N ARG A 2 -15.81 16.75 15.74
CA ARG A 2 -15.35 17.17 14.41
C ARG A 2 -15.03 15.92 13.59
N THR A 3 -15.86 15.62 12.60
CA THR A 3 -15.59 14.62 11.55
C THR A 3 -14.30 15.01 10.81
N ARG A 4 -13.17 14.40 11.20
CA ARG A 4 -11.93 14.49 10.42
C ARG A 4 -12.09 13.65 9.15
N ASN A 5 -12.80 14.15 8.15
CA ASN A 5 -12.73 13.67 6.77
C ASN A 5 -11.43 14.14 6.10
N LYS A 6 -10.27 13.93 6.76
CA LYS A 6 -9.00 13.95 6.04
C LYS A 6 -8.89 12.60 5.35
N HIS A 7 -9.43 12.50 4.14
CA HIS A 7 -9.14 11.37 3.27
C HIS A 7 -7.62 11.17 3.24
N SER A 8 -7.18 9.93 3.43
CA SER A 8 -5.75 9.60 3.39
C SER A 8 -5.13 10.19 2.13
N ARG A 9 -3.91 10.75 2.21
CA ARG A 9 -3.18 11.22 1.02
C ARG A 9 -2.99 10.10 -0.01
N LEU A 10 -3.10 8.84 0.43
CA LEU A 10 -3.08 7.63 -0.40
C LEU A 10 -4.37 7.38 -1.19
N ASN A 11 -5.48 8.05 -0.85
CA ASN A 11 -6.79 7.85 -1.49
C ASN A 11 -6.90 8.55 -2.86
N ARG A 12 -5.79 8.97 -3.45
CA ARG A 12 -5.75 9.50 -4.81
C ARG A 12 -5.74 8.31 -5.76
N SER A 13 -6.62 8.32 -6.77
CA SER A 13 -6.72 7.27 -7.80
C SER A 13 -5.36 6.75 -8.31
N PRO A 14 -4.39 7.58 -8.72
CA PRO A 14 -3.10 7.06 -9.22
C PRO A 14 -2.26 6.31 -8.17
N ILE A 15 -2.42 6.65 -6.88
CA ILE A 15 -1.72 5.96 -5.79
C ILE A 15 -2.40 4.61 -5.51
N VAL A 16 -3.73 4.59 -5.50
CA VAL A 16 -4.52 3.36 -5.37
C VAL A 16 -4.18 2.39 -6.49
N ASP A 17 -4.07 2.87 -7.74
CA ASP A 17 -3.70 2.04 -8.88
C ASP A 17 -2.28 1.49 -8.76
N GLN A 18 -1.32 2.31 -8.31
CA GLN A 18 0.03 1.86 -8.02
C GLN A 18 0.04 0.76 -6.94
N ILE A 19 -0.74 0.92 -5.87
CA ILE A 19 -0.87 -0.07 -4.80
C ILE A 19 -1.48 -1.37 -5.33
N ARG A 20 -2.53 -1.30 -6.15
CA ARG A 20 -3.14 -2.47 -6.78
C ARG A 20 -2.14 -3.21 -7.67
N ARG A 21 -1.44 -2.50 -8.55
CA ARG A 21 -0.39 -3.08 -9.42
C ARG A 21 0.71 -3.77 -8.61
N PHE A 22 1.19 -3.12 -7.55
CA PHE A 22 2.22 -3.69 -6.68
C PHE A 22 1.72 -4.94 -5.93
N THR A 23 0.47 -4.90 -5.47
CA THR A 23 -0.19 -6.05 -4.84
C THR A 23 -0.30 -7.22 -5.80
N THR A 24 -0.75 -7.00 -7.04
CA THR A 24 -0.83 -8.05 -8.06
C THR A 24 0.54 -8.60 -8.42
N ALA A 25 1.55 -7.74 -8.58
CA ALA A 25 2.92 -8.16 -8.85
C ALA A 25 3.47 -9.05 -7.73
N ARG A 26 3.24 -8.68 -6.46
CA ARG A 26 3.61 -9.51 -5.31
C ARG A 26 2.96 -10.89 -5.34
N LEU A 27 1.66 -10.97 -5.66
CA LEU A 27 0.94 -12.24 -5.69
C LEU A 27 1.43 -13.18 -6.79
N LYS A 28 1.87 -12.61 -7.92
CA LYS A 28 2.42 -13.36 -9.06
C LYS A 28 3.92 -13.67 -8.93
N ALA A 29 4.64 -12.97 -8.05
CA ALA A 29 6.07 -13.13 -7.91
C ALA A 29 6.46 -14.44 -7.22
N SER A 30 7.47 -15.10 -7.78
CA SER A 30 8.11 -16.27 -7.16
C SER A 30 8.76 -15.92 -5.82
N ASP A 31 9.39 -14.73 -5.73
CA ASP A 31 9.91 -14.18 -4.48
C ASP A 31 9.01 -13.05 -3.94
N ARG A 32 8.20 -13.39 -2.94
CA ARG A 32 7.34 -12.42 -2.24
C ARG A 32 8.14 -11.46 -1.35
N ARG A 33 9.38 -11.78 -0.94
CA ARG A 33 10.18 -10.90 -0.06
C ARG A 33 10.63 -9.64 -0.80
N ALA A 34 10.87 -9.75 -2.12
CA ALA A 34 11.17 -8.63 -3.00
C ALA A 34 10.08 -7.54 -3.06
N TYR A 35 8.86 -7.82 -2.56
CA TYR A 35 7.71 -6.92 -2.56
C TYR A 35 7.28 -6.55 -1.13
N SER A 36 8.21 -6.12 -0.29
CA SER A 36 7.93 -5.70 1.07
C SER A 36 7.04 -4.45 1.14
N LEU A 37 6.36 -4.25 2.28
CA LEU A 37 5.57 -3.02 2.52
C LEU A 37 6.46 -1.76 2.56
N GLN A 38 7.72 -1.90 2.97
CA GLN A 38 8.68 -0.80 2.93
C GLN A 38 8.92 -0.38 1.48
N LYS A 39 9.20 -1.33 0.59
CA LYS A 39 9.40 -1.05 -0.84
C LYS A 39 8.18 -0.42 -1.49
N LEU A 40 6.97 -0.82 -1.11
CA LEU A 40 5.75 -0.16 -1.55
C LEU A 40 5.69 1.30 -1.09
N ALA A 41 6.04 1.57 0.17
CA ALA A 41 6.11 2.93 0.71
C ALA A 41 7.16 3.79 -0.02
N ASP A 42 8.36 3.25 -0.23
CA ASP A 42 9.45 3.92 -0.94
C ASP A 42 9.05 4.25 -2.39
N ASN A 43 8.37 3.33 -3.08
CA ASN A 43 7.85 3.57 -4.44
C ASN A 43 6.79 4.67 -4.48
N ILE A 44 5.93 4.76 -3.45
CA ILE A 44 4.94 5.83 -3.35
C ILE A 44 5.62 7.17 -3.11
N GLU A 45 6.64 7.19 -2.24
CA GLU A 45 7.43 8.40 -1.96
C GLU A 45 8.18 8.87 -3.21
N ALA A 46 8.89 7.99 -3.89
CA ALA A 46 9.63 8.32 -5.11
C ALA A 46 8.72 8.86 -6.21
N ARG A 47 7.57 8.22 -6.45
CA ARG A 47 6.68 8.56 -7.57
C ARG A 47 5.75 9.74 -7.30
N PHE A 48 5.27 9.87 -6.07
CA PHE A 48 4.24 10.86 -5.73
C PHE A 48 4.73 11.95 -4.77
N GLN A 49 5.99 11.89 -4.32
CA GLN A 49 6.58 12.82 -3.36
C GLN A 49 5.77 12.89 -2.06
N ILE A 50 5.22 11.75 -1.65
CA ILE A 50 4.45 11.59 -0.41
C ILE A 50 5.24 10.64 0.49
N LYS A 51 5.81 11.19 1.56
CA LYS A 51 6.43 10.39 2.61
C LYS A 51 5.37 9.59 3.35
N VAL A 52 5.49 8.26 3.32
CA VAL A 52 4.53 7.33 3.95
C VAL A 52 5.31 6.26 4.69
N HIS A 53 4.89 5.96 5.92
CA HIS A 53 5.47 4.87 6.68
C HIS A 53 4.80 3.52 6.33
N LYS A 54 5.55 2.41 6.38
CA LYS A 54 5.03 1.06 6.08
C LYS A 54 3.75 0.69 6.85
N SER A 55 3.62 1.14 8.10
CA SER A 55 2.41 0.88 8.92
C SER A 55 1.18 1.67 8.45
N THR A 56 1.38 2.83 7.80
CA THR A 56 0.30 3.59 7.15
C THR A 56 -0.14 2.88 5.88
N VAL A 57 0.80 2.38 5.08
CA VAL A 57 0.50 1.55 3.91
C VAL A 57 -0.27 0.29 4.32
N GLN A 58 0.17 -0.40 5.37
CA GLN A 58 -0.52 -1.59 5.88
C GLN A 58 -1.97 -1.29 6.31
N ARG A 59 -2.19 -0.21 7.06
CA ARG A 59 -3.54 0.22 7.45
C ARG A 59 -4.39 0.55 6.22
N PHE A 60 -3.80 1.23 5.24
CA PHE A 60 -4.52 1.59 4.02
C PHE A 60 -4.85 0.37 3.15
N LEU A 61 -3.97 -0.62 3.08
CA LEU A 61 -4.25 -1.90 2.42
C LEU A 61 -5.45 -2.62 3.07
N LYS A 62 -5.60 -2.55 4.40
CA LYS A 62 -6.79 -3.07 5.09
C LYS A 62 -8.06 -2.35 4.63
N THR A 63 -8.03 -1.02 4.55
CA THR A 63 -9.15 -0.21 4.02
C THR A 63 -9.51 -0.57 2.59
N LEU A 64 -8.52 -0.93 1.76
CA LEU A 64 -8.73 -1.36 0.38
C LEU A 64 -9.12 -2.86 0.24
N GLY A 65 -9.12 -3.64 1.32
CA GLY A 65 -9.33 -5.08 1.26
C GLY A 65 -8.16 -5.87 0.63
N LEU A 66 -6.97 -5.27 0.52
CA LEU A 66 -5.79 -5.84 -0.15
C LEU A 66 -4.74 -6.43 0.82
N HIS A 67 -5.02 -6.40 2.13
CA HIS A 67 -4.07 -6.82 3.17
C HIS A 67 -3.66 -8.30 3.08
N PHE A 68 -4.54 -9.16 2.55
CA PHE A 68 -4.31 -10.61 2.38
C PHE A 68 -3.01 -10.92 1.63
N ALA A 69 -2.58 -10.05 0.71
CA ALA A 69 -1.35 -10.28 -0.06
C ALA A 69 -0.08 -10.27 0.79
N TRP A 70 -0.11 -9.68 2.00
CA TRP A 70 1.00 -9.67 2.95
C TRP A 70 0.74 -10.50 4.21
N GLU A 71 -0.37 -11.23 4.27
CA GLU A 71 -0.58 -12.19 5.35
C GLU A 71 0.36 -13.39 5.19
N LYS A 72 0.80 -13.95 6.32
CA LYS A 72 1.53 -15.21 6.30
C LYS A 72 0.54 -16.31 5.95
N ALA A 73 0.89 -17.17 4.98
CA ALA A 73 0.19 -18.43 4.83
C ALA A 73 0.31 -19.17 6.17
N LYS A 74 -0.84 -19.59 6.71
CA LYS A 74 -0.91 -20.43 7.91
C LYS A 74 -0.40 -21.83 7.59
#